data_AF-A0A518BH33-F1
#
_entry.id   AF-A0A518BH33-F1
#
_cell.length_a   1.000
_cell.length_b   1.000
_cell.length_c   1.000
_cell.angle_alpha   90.00
_cell.angle_beta   90.00
_cell.angle_gamma   90.00
#
_symmetry.space_group_name_H-M   'P 1'
#
loop_
_entity.id
_entity.type
_entity.pdbx_description
1 polymer ?
#
loop_
_entity_poly.entity_id
_entity_poly.type
_entity_poly.pdbx_seq_one_letter_code
_entity_poly.pdbx_strand_id
1 'polypeptide(L)'
;MTVTTMDHIRSTAALAATCLVLAAATPTWAQGDDEDLPPNHPSTDPYTQGDAVLLAAAGLTSLGGFEFGTTDTADVDKYMAEADIRWIETEHFQIGMALGPYKPGRTDKKKIQAELAELQLVLPEVPLKPRSLDPWLRAHLFARRAEAIYTRMQQILQVDDSMFPPPVEMFDINSKFMGMGPYLGQRNKYEVLMVPSEGMGNDFLSHYFGLQVYQSQRWNVLERDSLVAVLVVDDGDLKDDTGMHCHMAFNLAINLLDGYKHYSYELPIWIREGIGHLLEREVSPVFNTFDGDEGSAGVQTTKSDWLGETRKLIKKDELPSMAKMVRLRGYGELDLPLHFACWSKAQYLAEVHPDALAKILGDLTGLLSEDHIPDGSNMLDHHREAFQTHLGMTYAQFDSAWLEWVESPAAELAQTPPPERDEGIGQPLR
;
A
#
# COMPACT_ATOMS: atom_id res chain seq x y z
N MET A 1 19.75 0.67 -69.28
CA MET A 1 19.17 1.92 -69.83
C MET A 1 17.65 1.79 -69.74
N THR A 2 16.93 2.89 -69.46
CA THR A 2 15.50 3.17 -69.77
C THR A 2 14.43 2.09 -69.40
N VAL A 3 13.44 2.27 -68.51
CA VAL A 3 12.53 3.42 -68.22
C VAL A 3 11.60 3.74 -69.40
N THR A 4 10.30 4.04 -69.28
CA THR A 4 9.34 4.16 -68.13
C THR A 4 8.42 2.91 -68.05
N THR A 5 7.25 2.78 -67.40
CA THR A 5 6.30 3.57 -66.54
C THR A 5 5.66 2.53 -65.57
N MET A 6 5.20 2.76 -64.33
CA MET A 6 4.28 3.75 -63.71
C MET A 6 2.84 3.80 -64.23
N ASP A 7 1.90 3.31 -63.42
CA ASP A 7 0.70 4.08 -63.07
C ASP A 7 0.25 3.78 -61.63
N HIS A 8 -0.56 4.65 -61.00
CA HIS A 8 -0.86 4.61 -59.57
C HIS A 8 -2.28 4.11 -59.24
N ILE A 9 -2.41 3.31 -58.18
CA ILE A 9 -3.62 3.23 -57.35
C ILE A 9 -3.24 3.64 -55.93
N ARG A 10 -4.10 4.45 -55.29
CA ARG A 10 -3.95 5.00 -53.94
C ARG A 10 -4.97 4.36 -52.97
N SER A 11 -4.79 4.65 -51.69
CA SER A 11 -5.78 4.53 -50.62
C SER A 11 -6.01 3.10 -50.10
N THR A 12 -6.18 2.86 -48.80
CA THR A 12 -6.04 3.75 -47.62
C THR A 12 -5.73 2.90 -46.39
N ALA A 13 -4.97 3.44 -45.42
CA ALA A 13 -4.84 2.81 -44.12
C ALA A 13 -6.14 2.96 -43.31
N ALA A 14 -6.67 1.86 -42.78
CA ALA A 14 -7.82 1.87 -41.89
C ALA A 14 -7.34 1.97 -40.43
N LEU A 15 -7.36 3.17 -39.86
CA LEU A 15 -7.10 3.39 -38.44
C LEU A 15 -8.39 3.08 -37.66
N ALA A 16 -8.43 1.94 -36.96
CA ALA A 16 -9.57 1.53 -36.16
C ALA A 16 -9.59 2.27 -34.81
N ALA A 17 -10.24 3.44 -34.78
CA ALA A 17 -10.46 4.18 -33.54
C ALA A 17 -11.67 3.61 -32.77
N THR A 18 -11.41 2.84 -31.72
CA THR A 18 -12.45 2.37 -30.80
C THR A 18 -12.88 3.51 -29.86
N CYS A 19 -13.86 4.29 -30.28
CA CYS A 19 -14.52 5.25 -29.39
C CYS A 19 -15.33 4.49 -28.32
N LEU A 20 -14.78 4.35 -27.11
CA LEU A 20 -15.58 3.97 -25.95
C LEU A 20 -16.58 5.09 -25.67
N VAL A 21 -17.88 4.80 -25.85
CA VAL A 21 -18.95 5.69 -25.39
C VAL A 21 -19.17 5.40 -23.91
N LEU A 22 -18.44 6.10 -23.04
CA LEU A 22 -18.78 6.19 -21.62
C LEU A 22 -20.14 6.88 -21.51
N ALA A 23 -21.19 6.08 -21.31
CA ALA A 23 -22.51 6.57 -20.98
C ALA A 23 -22.49 7.09 -19.54
N ALA A 24 -22.14 8.37 -19.37
CA ALA A 24 -22.09 9.03 -18.08
C ALA A 24 -23.48 9.07 -17.43
N ALA A 25 -23.75 8.08 -16.56
CA ALA A 25 -24.90 8.08 -15.67
C ALA A 25 -24.64 9.09 -14.54
N THR A 26 -24.79 10.38 -14.84
CA THR A 26 -24.72 11.45 -13.83
C THR A 26 -25.76 11.17 -12.74
N PRO A 27 -25.38 10.96 -11.46
CA PRO A 27 -26.35 10.72 -10.40
C PRO A 27 -27.26 11.94 -10.25
N THR A 28 -28.56 11.70 -10.06
CA THR A 28 -29.59 12.76 -10.03
C THR A 28 -29.63 13.45 -8.67
N TRP A 29 -28.56 14.19 -8.35
CA TRP A 29 -28.42 14.94 -7.08
C TRP A 29 -28.50 16.47 -7.26
N ALA A 30 -28.53 16.97 -8.51
CA ALA A 30 -28.46 18.40 -8.85
C ALA A 30 -29.75 19.22 -8.57
N GLN A 31 -30.54 18.87 -7.53
CA GLN A 31 -31.76 19.60 -7.12
C GLN A 31 -31.97 19.55 -5.59
N GLY A 32 -31.09 20.24 -4.86
CA GLY A 32 -31.26 20.64 -3.45
C GLY A 32 -30.55 21.98 -3.22
N ASP A 33 -30.93 22.71 -2.17
CA ASP A 33 -30.21 23.91 -1.75
C ASP A 33 -28.94 23.50 -0.95
N ASP A 34 -27.78 24.10 -1.24
CA ASP A 34 -26.46 23.64 -0.74
C ASP A 34 -26.30 23.66 0.79
N GLU A 35 -27.15 24.37 1.55
CA GLU A 35 -27.02 24.50 3.01
C GLU A 35 -27.39 23.24 3.81
N ASP A 36 -28.13 22.28 3.22
CA ASP A 36 -28.60 21.05 3.88
C ASP A 36 -27.80 19.78 3.49
N LEU A 37 -26.73 19.89 2.70
CA LEU A 37 -25.93 18.75 2.25
C LEU A 37 -24.96 18.26 3.35
N PRO A 38 -24.74 16.92 3.49
CA PRO A 38 -23.84 16.40 4.51
C PRO A 38 -22.37 16.79 4.20
N PRO A 39 -21.50 16.94 5.22
CA PRO A 39 -20.17 17.54 5.03
C PRO A 39 -19.21 16.75 4.12
N ASN A 40 -19.55 15.52 3.76
CA ASN A 40 -18.83 14.63 2.87
C ASN A 40 -19.47 14.48 1.47
N HIS A 41 -20.56 15.19 1.17
CA HIS A 41 -21.16 15.17 -0.17
C HIS A 41 -20.17 15.69 -1.23
N PRO A 42 -20.07 15.11 -2.44
CA PRO A 42 -19.04 15.46 -3.42
C PRO A 42 -18.95 16.95 -3.81
N SER A 43 -20.08 17.69 -3.83
CA SER A 43 -20.08 19.13 -4.10
C SER A 43 -19.40 19.97 -3.00
N THR A 44 -19.18 19.41 -1.81
CA THR A 44 -18.52 20.08 -0.68
C THR A 44 -16.99 20.02 -0.75
N ASP A 45 -16.40 19.21 -1.64
CA ASP A 45 -14.97 19.26 -1.91
C ASP A 45 -14.65 20.57 -2.65
N PRO A 46 -13.95 21.54 -2.03
CA PRO A 46 -13.68 22.81 -2.68
C PRO A 46 -12.69 22.67 -3.86
N TYR A 47 -11.97 21.55 -3.98
CA TYR A 47 -10.92 21.35 -4.98
C TYR A 47 -11.40 20.66 -6.27
N THR A 48 -12.48 19.88 -6.21
CA THR A 48 -13.07 19.24 -7.39
C THR A 48 -14.57 19.48 -7.55
N GLN A 49 -15.31 19.76 -6.46
CA GLN A 49 -16.77 19.94 -6.42
C GLN A 49 -17.54 18.73 -7.02
N GLY A 50 -16.92 17.55 -7.07
CA GLY A 50 -17.45 16.37 -7.72
C GLY A 50 -17.36 16.36 -9.25
N ASP A 51 -16.66 17.32 -9.88
CA ASP A 51 -16.46 17.34 -11.33
C ASP A 51 -15.55 16.18 -11.78
N ALA A 52 -16.06 15.36 -12.70
CA ALA A 52 -15.37 14.15 -13.17
C ALA A 52 -14.06 14.42 -13.91
N VAL A 53 -13.83 15.62 -14.46
CA VAL A 53 -12.58 15.97 -15.13
C VAL A 53 -11.53 16.38 -14.09
N LEU A 54 -11.92 17.13 -13.05
CA LEU A 54 -11.04 17.48 -11.93
C LEU A 54 -10.69 16.24 -11.09
N LEU A 55 -11.65 15.34 -10.83
CA LEU A 55 -11.40 14.05 -10.19
C LEU A 55 -10.38 13.21 -10.98
N ALA A 56 -10.62 12.99 -12.27
CA ALA A 56 -9.70 12.23 -13.11
C ALA A 56 -8.30 12.89 -13.21
N ALA A 57 -8.23 14.24 -13.23
CA ALA A 57 -6.95 14.95 -13.22
C ALA A 57 -6.18 14.78 -11.90
N ALA A 58 -6.88 14.60 -10.77
CA ALA A 58 -6.31 14.30 -9.46
C ALA A 58 -5.96 12.82 -9.23
N GLY A 59 -6.32 11.92 -10.16
CA GLY A 59 -6.16 10.47 -10.03
C GLY A 59 -7.30 9.78 -9.28
N LEU A 60 -8.49 10.40 -9.23
CA LEU A 60 -9.66 9.92 -8.50
C LEU A 60 -10.77 9.42 -9.44
N THR A 61 -11.44 8.35 -9.03
CA THR A 61 -12.60 7.76 -9.71
C THR A 61 -13.91 8.37 -9.20
N SER A 62 -14.06 8.52 -7.88
CA SER A 62 -15.28 9.04 -7.24
C SER A 62 -15.01 9.58 -5.83
N LEU A 63 -16.01 10.26 -5.24
CA LEU A 63 -16.00 10.77 -3.86
C LEU A 63 -17.08 10.09 -2.98
N GLY A 64 -17.25 8.78 -3.16
CA GLY A 64 -18.30 7.99 -2.47
C GLY A 64 -19.36 7.42 -3.43
N GLY A 65 -20.24 6.59 -2.89
CA GLY A 65 -21.25 5.85 -3.67
C GLY A 65 -20.74 4.49 -4.19
N PHE A 66 -19.74 3.91 -3.52
CA PHE A 66 -19.12 2.64 -3.85
C PHE A 66 -19.29 1.59 -2.72
N GLU A 67 -19.05 0.32 -3.02
CA GLU A 67 -19.03 -0.75 -2.01
C GLU A 67 -17.86 -0.56 -1.03
N PHE A 68 -18.07 -0.77 0.27
CA PHE A 68 -17.02 -0.66 1.29
C PHE A 68 -17.31 -1.60 2.48
N GLY A 69 -16.28 -2.29 2.98
CA GLY A 69 -16.45 -3.40 3.92
C GLY A 69 -17.43 -4.44 3.37
N THR A 70 -18.32 -4.92 4.23
CA THR A 70 -19.42 -5.84 3.87
C THR A 70 -20.67 -5.14 3.31
N THR A 71 -20.59 -3.85 2.94
CA THR A 71 -21.73 -2.99 2.60
C THR A 71 -21.36 -1.93 1.54
N ASP A 72 -21.99 -0.74 1.55
CA ASP A 72 -21.61 0.45 0.76
C ASP A 72 -21.34 1.69 1.64
N THR A 73 -20.70 2.72 1.06
CA THR A 73 -20.34 3.96 1.79
C THR A 73 -21.55 4.67 2.42
N ALA A 74 -22.74 4.58 1.83
CA ALA A 74 -23.92 5.29 2.33
C ALA A 74 -24.56 4.57 3.53
N ASP A 75 -24.42 3.25 3.62
CA ASP A 75 -24.76 2.50 4.83
C ASP A 75 -23.75 2.73 5.96
N VAL A 76 -22.45 2.82 5.64
CA VAL A 76 -21.41 3.19 6.62
C VAL A 76 -21.62 4.60 7.15
N ASP A 77 -21.88 5.60 6.29
CA ASP A 77 -22.21 6.97 6.72
C ASP A 77 -23.48 7.01 7.60
N LYS A 78 -24.49 6.21 7.25
CA LYS A 78 -25.74 6.10 8.01
C LYS A 78 -25.56 5.45 9.39
N TYR A 79 -24.60 4.53 9.54
CA TYR A 79 -24.25 3.95 10.84
C TYR A 79 -23.33 4.87 11.64
N MET A 80 -22.29 5.40 11.00
CA MET A 80 -21.26 6.26 11.58
C MET A 80 -21.56 7.74 11.35
N ALA A 81 -22.81 8.17 11.56
CA ALA A 81 -23.29 9.50 11.18
C ALA A 81 -22.59 10.70 11.88
N GLU A 82 -21.84 10.44 12.96
CA GLU A 82 -21.02 11.45 13.67
C GLU A 82 -19.55 11.46 13.20
N ALA A 83 -19.15 10.59 12.26
CA ALA A 83 -17.77 10.40 11.84
C ALA A 83 -17.31 11.28 10.67
N ASP A 84 -18.24 11.91 9.94
CA ASP A 84 -17.93 12.89 8.90
C ASP A 84 -16.98 12.33 7.80
N ILE A 85 -17.19 11.08 7.38
CA ILE A 85 -16.21 10.31 6.59
C ILE A 85 -16.06 10.89 5.18
N ARG A 86 -14.87 11.40 4.84
CA ARG A 86 -14.54 11.80 3.47
C ARG A 86 -14.19 10.57 2.64
N TRP A 87 -15.08 10.19 1.74
CA TRP A 87 -14.89 9.07 0.82
C TRP A 87 -14.13 9.50 -0.42
N ILE A 88 -13.13 8.72 -0.81
CA ILE A 88 -12.37 8.87 -2.05
C ILE A 88 -12.12 7.48 -2.64
N GLU A 89 -12.36 7.34 -3.94
CA GLU A 89 -11.98 6.18 -4.72
C GLU A 89 -10.86 6.58 -5.70
N THR A 90 -9.79 5.81 -5.77
CA THR A 90 -8.68 6.01 -6.72
C THR A 90 -8.73 4.94 -7.82
N GLU A 91 -7.62 4.62 -8.47
CA GLU A 91 -7.54 3.47 -9.40
C GLU A 91 -7.51 2.15 -8.62
N HIS A 92 -6.71 2.06 -7.56
CA HIS A 92 -6.45 0.82 -6.81
C HIS A 92 -7.09 0.76 -5.41
N PHE A 93 -7.61 1.87 -4.88
CA PHE A 93 -8.15 1.95 -3.52
C PHE A 93 -9.58 2.50 -3.41
N GLN A 94 -10.23 2.11 -2.33
CA GLN A 94 -11.43 2.70 -1.76
C GLN A 94 -11.08 3.21 -0.35
N ILE A 95 -11.25 4.51 -0.10
CA ILE A 95 -10.71 5.17 1.10
C ILE A 95 -11.80 5.98 1.81
N GLY A 96 -11.97 5.76 3.11
CA GLY A 96 -12.76 6.61 4.00
C GLY A 96 -11.87 7.34 5.01
N MET A 97 -12.01 8.66 5.13
CA MET A 97 -11.26 9.47 6.10
C MET A 97 -12.19 10.26 7.02
N ALA A 98 -12.35 9.79 8.26
CA ALA A 98 -13.07 10.46 9.35
C ALA A 98 -12.19 11.46 10.13
N LEU A 99 -11.14 12.00 9.50
CA LEU A 99 -10.12 12.80 10.18
C LEU A 99 -10.30 14.31 9.94
N GLY A 100 -10.38 15.08 11.03
CA GLY A 100 -10.60 16.52 11.01
C GLY A 100 -9.44 17.36 10.41
N PRO A 101 -9.47 18.70 10.54
CA PRO A 101 -8.40 19.55 10.01
C PRO A 101 -7.06 19.35 10.74
N TYR A 102 -5.97 19.18 10.00
CA TYR A 102 -4.61 19.04 10.54
C TYR A 102 -3.75 20.28 10.26
N LYS A 103 -2.85 20.63 11.18
CA LYS A 103 -2.04 21.84 11.13
C LYS A 103 -0.55 21.46 11.03
N PRO A 104 0.08 21.50 9.83
CA PRO A 104 1.43 21.03 9.59
C PRO A 104 2.49 21.45 10.62
N GLY A 105 3.14 20.43 11.19
CA GLY A 105 4.31 20.56 12.06
C GLY A 105 5.53 21.18 11.36
N ARG A 106 6.58 21.49 12.13
CA ARG A 106 7.82 22.06 11.55
C ARG A 106 8.55 21.06 10.64
N THR A 107 8.46 19.79 10.96
CA THR A 107 8.91 18.63 10.19
C THR A 107 8.17 18.55 8.85
N ASP A 108 6.85 18.38 8.95
CA ASP A 108 5.92 18.03 7.88
C ASP A 108 5.75 19.11 6.84
N LYS A 109 5.89 20.37 7.26
CA LYS A 109 5.68 21.53 6.40
C LYS A 109 6.52 21.56 5.13
N LYS A 110 7.67 20.88 5.07
CA LYS A 110 8.41 20.71 3.80
C LYS A 110 7.72 19.69 2.88
N LYS A 111 7.50 18.47 3.39
CA LYS A 111 6.90 17.33 2.68
C LYS A 111 5.52 17.69 2.13
N ILE A 112 4.64 18.20 2.98
CA ILE A 112 3.30 18.63 2.61
C ILE A 112 3.34 19.80 1.60
N GLN A 113 4.33 20.68 1.64
CA GLN A 113 4.47 21.74 0.61
C GLN A 113 4.96 21.23 -0.75
N ALA A 114 5.60 20.06 -0.82
CA ALA A 114 5.90 19.39 -2.09
C ALA A 114 4.67 18.66 -2.63
N GLU A 115 4.02 17.85 -1.81
CA GLU A 115 2.79 17.11 -2.17
C GLU A 115 1.67 18.05 -2.68
N LEU A 116 1.49 19.20 -2.01
CA LEU A 116 0.55 20.26 -2.43
C LEU A 116 1.00 21.00 -3.71
N ALA A 117 2.30 21.13 -3.95
CA ALA A 117 2.81 21.76 -5.16
C ALA A 117 2.59 20.89 -6.40
N GLU A 118 2.71 19.57 -6.25
CA GLU A 118 2.31 18.60 -7.28
C GLU A 118 0.80 18.61 -7.51
N LEU A 119 -0.01 18.59 -6.43
CA LEU A 119 -1.47 18.57 -6.55
C LEU A 119 -2.00 19.87 -7.21
N GLN A 120 -1.36 21.03 -6.96
CA GLN A 120 -1.72 22.29 -7.64
C GLN A 120 -1.49 22.24 -9.17
N LEU A 121 -0.63 21.36 -9.70
CA LEU A 121 -0.43 21.22 -11.15
C LEU A 121 -1.68 20.71 -11.88
N VAL A 122 -2.56 19.98 -11.16
CA VAL A 122 -3.79 19.38 -11.69
C VAL A 122 -5.07 19.98 -11.10
N LEU A 123 -5.02 20.47 -9.85
CA LEU A 123 -6.10 21.19 -9.17
C LEU A 123 -5.62 22.62 -8.78
N PRO A 124 -5.72 23.62 -9.69
CA PRO A 124 -5.09 24.93 -9.49
C PRO A 124 -5.53 25.72 -8.25
N GLU A 125 -6.70 25.41 -7.69
CA GLU A 125 -7.24 26.07 -6.48
C GLU A 125 -6.60 25.56 -5.17
N VAL A 126 -5.87 24.45 -5.21
CA VAL A 126 -5.17 23.89 -4.05
C VAL A 126 -4.14 24.89 -3.51
N PRO A 127 -4.17 25.25 -2.21
CA PRO A 127 -3.23 26.20 -1.64
C PRO A 127 -1.84 25.57 -1.46
N LEU A 128 -0.78 26.21 -1.98
CA LEU A 128 0.60 25.75 -1.76
C LEU A 128 1.08 25.86 -0.31
N LYS A 129 0.54 26.81 0.47
CA LYS A 129 1.05 27.16 1.81
C LYS A 129 -0.07 27.42 2.81
N PRO A 130 -1.00 26.47 3.01
CA PRO A 130 -2.13 26.65 3.91
C PRO A 130 -1.66 26.75 5.37
N ARG A 131 -2.52 27.34 6.21
CA ARG A 131 -2.30 27.38 7.67
C ARG A 131 -2.66 26.06 8.35
N SER A 132 -3.63 25.35 7.78
CA SER A 132 -4.15 24.05 8.17
C SER A 132 -4.64 23.37 6.90
N LEU A 133 -4.45 22.07 6.77
CA LEU A 133 -5.22 21.25 5.85
C LEU A 133 -6.63 21.08 6.43
N ASP A 134 -7.65 21.23 5.59
CA ASP A 134 -9.03 20.80 5.86
C ASP A 134 -9.20 19.28 5.58
N PRO A 135 -10.32 18.65 5.97
CA PRO A 135 -10.54 17.21 5.78
C PRO A 135 -10.45 16.75 4.33
N TRP A 136 -10.99 17.51 3.37
CA TRP A 136 -10.92 17.14 1.94
C TRP A 136 -9.48 17.19 1.43
N LEU A 137 -8.72 18.25 1.74
CA LEU A 137 -7.32 18.34 1.34
C LEU A 137 -6.44 17.25 1.97
N ARG A 138 -6.73 16.82 3.22
CA ARG A 138 -6.07 15.65 3.82
C ARG A 138 -6.42 14.38 3.05
N ALA A 139 -7.70 14.13 2.76
CA ALA A 139 -8.13 12.94 2.05
C ALA A 139 -7.47 12.84 0.66
N HIS A 140 -7.47 13.93 -0.12
CA HIS A 140 -6.76 14.03 -1.41
C HIS A 140 -5.27 13.68 -1.30
N LEU A 141 -4.58 14.18 -0.27
CA LEU A 141 -3.16 13.86 -0.05
C LEU A 141 -2.94 12.39 0.34
N PHE A 142 -3.78 11.82 1.22
CA PHE A 142 -3.66 10.41 1.60
C PHE A 142 -4.04 9.43 0.47
N ALA A 143 -4.99 9.79 -0.40
CA ALA A 143 -5.29 9.03 -1.61
C ALA A 143 -4.07 8.93 -2.54
N ARG A 144 -3.41 10.07 -2.84
CA ARG A 144 -2.16 10.07 -3.63
C ARG A 144 -1.00 9.33 -2.95
N ARG A 145 -0.94 9.31 -1.61
CA ARG A 145 0.04 8.54 -0.84
C ARG A 145 -0.22 7.03 -0.91
N ALA A 146 -1.48 6.59 -0.88
CA ALA A 146 -1.85 5.18 -1.05
C ALA A 146 -1.45 4.67 -2.46
N GLU A 147 -1.74 5.44 -3.51
CA GLU A 147 -1.30 5.13 -4.88
C GLU A 147 0.23 5.11 -5.04
N ALA A 148 0.95 5.99 -4.35
CA ALA A 148 2.42 5.92 -4.30
C ALA A 148 2.93 4.64 -3.61
N ILE A 149 2.24 4.14 -2.58
CA ILE A 149 2.55 2.87 -1.89
C ILE A 149 2.26 1.67 -2.81
N TYR A 150 1.16 1.67 -3.57
CA TYR A 150 0.85 0.66 -4.58
C TYR A 150 1.92 0.62 -5.68
N THR A 151 2.25 1.78 -6.23
CA THR A 151 3.36 1.94 -7.20
C THR A 151 4.68 1.42 -6.64
N ARG A 152 4.98 1.68 -5.35
CA ARG A 152 6.20 1.21 -4.69
C ARG A 152 6.20 -0.31 -4.50
N MET A 153 5.05 -0.92 -4.19
CA MET A 153 4.91 -2.37 -4.12
C MET A 153 5.11 -3.02 -5.49
N GLN A 154 4.50 -2.50 -6.56
CA GLN A 154 4.72 -2.97 -7.93
C GLN A 154 6.21 -3.01 -8.32
N GLN A 155 6.97 -1.96 -7.97
CA GLN A 155 8.43 -1.91 -8.19
C GLN A 155 9.19 -3.01 -7.44
N ILE A 156 8.80 -3.32 -6.19
CA ILE A 156 9.41 -4.36 -5.35
C ILE A 156 9.07 -5.77 -5.87
N LEU A 157 7.85 -5.95 -6.38
CA LEU A 157 7.37 -7.20 -6.97
C LEU A 157 7.81 -7.40 -8.44
N GLN A 158 8.31 -6.34 -9.09
CA GLN A 158 8.62 -6.27 -10.53
C GLN A 158 7.43 -6.67 -11.42
N VAL A 159 6.26 -6.11 -11.11
CA VAL A 159 5.00 -6.32 -11.84
C VAL A 159 4.34 -4.99 -12.24
N ASP A 160 3.38 -5.06 -13.15
CA ASP A 160 2.47 -3.97 -13.53
C ASP A 160 1.05 -4.53 -13.71
N ASP A 161 0.02 -3.67 -13.74
CA ASP A 161 -1.39 -4.09 -13.73
C ASP A 161 -1.79 -4.94 -14.96
N SER A 162 -1.05 -4.86 -16.07
CA SER A 162 -1.30 -5.71 -17.25
C SER A 162 -0.85 -7.17 -17.07
N MET A 163 -0.11 -7.47 -16.00
CA MET A 163 0.24 -8.85 -15.62
C MET A 163 -0.87 -9.59 -14.88
N PHE A 164 -1.92 -8.88 -14.44
CA PHE A 164 -3.01 -9.42 -13.64
C PHE A 164 -4.27 -9.68 -14.48
N PRO A 165 -5.09 -10.69 -14.15
CA PRO A 165 -6.29 -10.99 -14.91
C PRO A 165 -7.38 -9.94 -14.65
N PRO A 166 -8.37 -9.77 -15.57
CA PRO A 166 -9.65 -9.17 -15.18
C PRO A 166 -10.32 -10.04 -14.10
N PRO A 167 -11.31 -9.52 -13.34
CA PRO A 167 -11.99 -10.31 -12.31
C PRO A 167 -12.58 -11.62 -12.85
N VAL A 168 -12.22 -12.76 -12.24
CA VAL A 168 -12.66 -14.10 -12.62
C VAL A 168 -13.26 -14.87 -11.44
N GLU A 169 -14.22 -15.75 -11.76
CA GLU A 169 -14.80 -16.71 -10.79
C GLU A 169 -13.95 -17.99 -10.65
N MET A 170 -13.17 -18.34 -11.69
CA MET A 170 -12.32 -19.53 -11.73
C MET A 170 -11.06 -19.24 -12.55
N PHE A 171 -9.93 -19.75 -12.05
CA PHE A 171 -8.63 -19.67 -12.71
C PHE A 171 -8.53 -20.66 -13.90
N ASP A 172 -7.90 -20.23 -15.01
CA ASP A 172 -7.50 -21.13 -16.10
C ASP A 172 -6.18 -21.85 -15.77
N ILE A 173 -6.29 -23.13 -15.40
CA ILE A 173 -5.17 -24.03 -15.07
C ILE A 173 -4.09 -24.16 -16.17
N ASN A 174 -4.36 -23.72 -17.39
CA ASN A 174 -3.41 -23.72 -18.50
C ASN A 174 -2.54 -22.45 -18.55
N SER A 175 -2.82 -21.46 -17.68
CA SER A 175 -2.14 -20.17 -17.61
C SER A 175 -1.23 -20.06 -16.38
N LYS A 176 -0.45 -18.97 -16.26
CA LYS A 176 0.30 -18.67 -15.04
C LYS A 176 -0.68 -18.07 -14.01
N PHE A 177 -0.78 -18.65 -12.81
CA PHE A 177 -1.58 -18.04 -11.75
C PHE A 177 -0.99 -16.69 -11.33
N MET A 178 -1.86 -15.68 -11.34
CA MET A 178 -1.60 -14.28 -10.97
C MET A 178 -2.74 -13.73 -10.09
N GLY A 179 -3.44 -14.60 -9.35
CA GLY A 179 -4.63 -14.23 -8.59
C GLY A 179 -5.93 -14.29 -9.41
N MET A 180 -6.96 -13.63 -8.89
CA MET A 180 -8.36 -13.70 -9.34
C MET A 180 -8.89 -12.38 -9.92
N GLY A 181 -8.10 -11.29 -9.89
CA GLY A 181 -8.46 -10.01 -10.50
C GLY A 181 -7.28 -9.03 -10.60
N PRO A 182 -7.54 -7.78 -10.99
CA PRO A 182 -6.51 -6.85 -11.47
C PRO A 182 -5.71 -6.17 -10.35
N TYR A 183 -6.25 -6.12 -9.13
CA TYR A 183 -5.67 -5.36 -8.02
C TYR A 183 -4.59 -6.19 -7.31
N LEU A 184 -3.40 -6.26 -7.93
CA LEU A 184 -2.32 -7.21 -7.62
C LEU A 184 -2.73 -8.70 -7.56
N GLY A 185 -3.94 -9.05 -8.01
CA GLY A 185 -4.50 -10.41 -7.89
C GLY A 185 -5.79 -10.49 -7.08
N GLN A 186 -6.22 -9.42 -6.40
CA GLN A 186 -7.56 -9.30 -5.81
C GLN A 186 -8.59 -8.86 -6.87
N ARG A 187 -9.84 -9.31 -6.73
CA ARG A 187 -10.96 -8.95 -7.61
C ARG A 187 -11.43 -7.51 -7.43
N ASN A 188 -11.36 -6.99 -6.20
CA ASN A 188 -11.76 -5.63 -5.86
C ASN A 188 -10.60 -4.80 -5.30
N LYS A 189 -10.81 -3.47 -5.29
CA LYS A 189 -9.86 -2.46 -4.81
C LYS A 189 -9.55 -2.66 -3.33
N TYR A 190 -8.33 -2.31 -2.93
CA TYR A 190 -7.91 -2.35 -1.53
C TYR A 190 -8.62 -1.26 -0.71
N GLU A 191 -8.94 -1.55 0.53
CA GLU A 191 -9.77 -0.66 1.36
C GLU A 191 -8.99 -0.03 2.52
N VAL A 192 -9.23 1.25 2.79
CA VAL A 192 -8.64 1.95 3.94
C VAL A 192 -9.71 2.79 4.64
N LEU A 193 -9.90 2.58 5.94
CA LEU A 193 -10.70 3.45 6.79
C LEU A 193 -9.80 4.12 7.83
N MET A 194 -9.80 5.45 7.91
CA MET A 194 -9.03 6.20 8.90
C MET A 194 -9.96 6.89 9.90
N VAL A 195 -9.87 6.52 11.18
CA VAL A 195 -10.74 7.02 12.25
C VAL A 195 -9.95 7.72 13.36
N PRO A 196 -10.53 8.75 14.01
CA PRO A 196 -9.80 9.59 14.95
C PRO A 196 -9.63 8.99 16.35
N SER A 197 -10.30 7.87 16.67
CA SER A 197 -10.25 7.24 18.00
C SER A 197 -10.50 5.73 17.98
N GLU A 198 -9.99 5.03 19.00
CA GLU A 198 -10.15 3.58 19.22
C GLU A 198 -11.61 3.13 19.24
N GLY A 199 -12.49 3.94 19.85
CA GLY A 199 -13.93 3.63 19.94
C GLY A 199 -14.59 3.54 18.56
N MET A 200 -14.31 4.50 17.68
CA MET A 200 -14.87 4.52 16.32
C MET A 200 -14.31 3.38 15.44
N GLY A 201 -13.05 2.98 15.68
CA GLY A 201 -12.45 1.81 15.03
C GLY A 201 -13.13 0.52 15.46
N ASN A 202 -13.22 0.30 16.78
CA ASN A 202 -13.93 -0.83 17.36
C ASN A 202 -15.40 -0.88 16.92
N ASP A 203 -16.12 0.24 16.88
CA ASP A 203 -17.54 0.25 16.52
C ASP A 203 -17.76 -0.14 15.05
N PHE A 204 -16.91 0.32 14.12
CA PHE A 204 -16.93 -0.14 12.73
C PHE A 204 -16.59 -1.64 12.62
N LEU A 205 -15.49 -2.07 13.27
CA LEU A 205 -15.01 -3.46 13.25
C LEU A 205 -16.03 -4.43 13.88
N SER A 206 -16.68 -4.03 14.98
CA SER A 206 -17.73 -4.80 15.67
C SER A 206 -19.02 -4.87 14.86
N HIS A 207 -19.38 -3.82 14.11
CA HIS A 207 -20.60 -3.81 13.31
C HIS A 207 -20.47 -4.65 12.03
N TYR A 208 -19.42 -4.41 11.24
CA TYR A 208 -19.30 -4.96 9.88
C TYR A 208 -18.57 -6.31 9.81
N PHE A 209 -17.76 -6.64 10.82
CA PHE A 209 -16.98 -7.90 10.88
C PHE A 209 -17.16 -8.69 12.20
N GLY A 210 -17.84 -8.12 13.21
CA GLY A 210 -18.01 -8.76 14.53
C GLY A 210 -16.76 -8.75 15.42
N LEU A 211 -15.77 -7.90 15.11
CA LEU A 211 -14.46 -7.88 15.76
C LEU A 211 -14.40 -6.82 16.89
N GLN A 212 -13.95 -7.23 18.07
CA GLN A 212 -13.80 -6.35 19.24
C GLN A 212 -12.33 -5.95 19.43
N VAL A 213 -11.82 -5.15 18.49
CA VAL A 213 -10.43 -4.69 18.44
C VAL A 213 -10.39 -3.16 18.46
N TYR A 214 -9.58 -2.60 19.36
CA TYR A 214 -9.44 -1.15 19.58
C TYR A 214 -8.29 -0.50 18.81
N GLN A 215 -7.28 -1.31 18.46
CA GLN A 215 -6.12 -0.91 17.66
C GLN A 215 -6.42 -0.98 16.16
N SER A 216 -5.49 -0.50 15.33
CA SER A 216 -5.58 -0.65 13.88
C SER A 216 -5.61 -2.13 13.47
N GLN A 217 -6.46 -2.48 12.51
CA GLN A 217 -6.74 -3.87 12.11
C GLN A 217 -6.75 -4.01 10.59
N ARG A 218 -6.02 -5.01 10.08
CA ARG A 218 -6.13 -5.48 8.69
C ARG A 218 -7.08 -6.69 8.63
N TRP A 219 -7.92 -6.77 7.60
CA TRP A 219 -8.94 -7.83 7.49
C TRP A 219 -9.25 -8.21 6.04
N ASN A 220 -9.71 -9.45 5.83
CA ASN A 220 -10.14 -9.97 4.52
C ASN A 220 -11.67 -9.89 4.40
N VAL A 221 -12.16 -9.15 3.42
CA VAL A 221 -13.57 -9.04 3.06
C VAL A 221 -13.91 -10.17 2.08
N LEU A 222 -14.07 -11.39 2.60
CA LEU A 222 -14.20 -12.64 1.83
C LEU A 222 -15.30 -12.59 0.76
N GLU A 223 -16.43 -11.94 1.05
CA GLU A 223 -17.56 -11.80 0.13
C GLU A 223 -17.25 -10.92 -1.10
N ARG A 224 -16.23 -10.08 -1.03
CA ARG A 224 -15.83 -9.14 -2.08
C ARG A 224 -14.41 -9.38 -2.63
N ASP A 225 -13.60 -10.24 -2.01
CA ASP A 225 -12.19 -10.47 -2.38
C ASP A 225 -11.40 -9.14 -2.46
N SER A 226 -11.32 -8.52 -1.28
CA SER A 226 -10.67 -7.24 -0.98
C SER A 226 -10.04 -7.31 0.42
N LEU A 227 -8.91 -6.61 0.63
CA LEU A 227 -8.29 -6.46 1.94
C LEU A 227 -8.45 -5.03 2.46
N VAL A 228 -9.07 -4.90 3.63
CA VAL A 228 -9.26 -3.62 4.33
C VAL A 228 -8.18 -3.40 5.37
N ALA A 229 -7.79 -2.15 5.56
CA ALA A 229 -7.00 -1.66 6.68
C ALA A 229 -7.78 -0.56 7.42
N VAL A 230 -8.27 -0.87 8.63
CA VAL A 230 -8.88 0.10 9.54
C VAL A 230 -7.77 0.68 10.42
N LEU A 231 -7.52 1.98 10.29
CA LEU A 231 -6.40 2.69 10.90
C LEU A 231 -6.89 3.71 11.93
N VAL A 232 -6.38 3.62 13.15
CA VAL A 232 -6.81 4.40 14.32
C VAL A 232 -5.75 5.44 14.70
N VAL A 233 -6.13 6.72 14.79
CA VAL A 233 -5.18 7.82 15.10
C VAL A 233 -4.68 7.84 16.55
N ASP A 234 -5.46 7.30 17.50
CA ASP A 234 -5.03 7.20 18.90
C ASP A 234 -4.02 6.05 19.14
N ASP A 235 -4.08 4.99 18.33
CA ASP A 235 -3.12 3.87 18.36
C ASP A 235 -1.73 4.39 17.96
N GLY A 236 -0.76 4.36 18.89
CA GLY A 236 0.58 4.91 18.67
C GLY A 236 0.71 6.44 18.67
N ASP A 237 -0.32 7.20 19.06
CA ASP A 237 -0.35 8.68 19.09
C ASP A 237 -0.09 9.35 17.71
N LEU A 238 -0.68 8.79 16.65
CA LEU A 238 -0.53 9.19 15.24
C LEU A 238 -1.24 10.52 14.87
N LYS A 239 -1.24 11.49 15.79
CA LYS A 239 -1.88 12.81 15.66
C LYS A 239 -1.16 13.75 14.67
N ASP A 240 -0.17 13.24 13.94
CA ASP A 240 0.64 13.93 12.96
C ASP A 240 0.57 13.22 11.59
N ASP A 241 0.44 14.00 10.51
CA ASP A 241 0.22 13.45 9.16
C ASP A 241 1.38 12.62 8.62
N THR A 242 2.63 12.84 9.05
CA THR A 242 3.73 11.93 8.68
C THR A 242 3.67 10.64 9.50
N GLY A 243 3.30 10.69 10.78
CA GLY A 243 3.06 9.49 11.58
C GLY A 243 1.95 8.62 11.00
N MET A 244 0.79 9.20 10.71
CA MET A 244 -0.33 8.48 10.11
C MET A 244 -0.01 7.97 8.69
N HIS A 245 0.82 8.67 7.92
CA HIS A 245 1.33 8.17 6.63
C HIS A 245 2.29 6.98 6.82
N CYS A 246 3.22 7.03 7.78
CA CYS A 246 4.06 5.89 8.15
C CYS A 246 3.23 4.64 8.51
N HIS A 247 2.21 4.82 9.36
CA HIS A 247 1.32 3.74 9.77
C HIS A 247 0.46 3.17 8.63
N MET A 248 -0.04 4.04 7.73
CA MET A 248 -0.70 3.58 6.49
C MET A 248 0.27 2.83 5.58
N ALA A 249 1.52 3.29 5.43
CA ALA A 249 2.52 2.63 4.60
C ALA A 249 2.88 1.23 5.13
N PHE A 250 3.04 1.07 6.44
CA PHE A 250 3.21 -0.25 7.06
C PHE A 250 2.04 -1.19 6.74
N ASN A 251 0.81 -0.76 7.03
CA ASN A 251 -0.38 -1.59 6.89
C ASN A 251 -0.71 -1.93 5.43
N LEU A 252 -0.60 -0.96 4.52
CA LEU A 252 -0.80 -1.19 3.09
C LEU A 252 0.31 -2.06 2.49
N ALA A 253 1.57 -1.90 2.90
CA ALA A 253 2.64 -2.77 2.42
C ALA A 253 2.38 -4.25 2.76
N ILE A 254 1.76 -4.53 3.91
CA ILE A 254 1.35 -5.89 4.28
C ILE A 254 0.12 -6.34 3.45
N ASN A 255 -0.97 -5.58 3.40
CA ASN A 255 -2.16 -5.94 2.60
C ASN A 255 -1.83 -6.14 1.10
N LEU A 256 -1.03 -5.26 0.49
CA LEU A 256 -0.65 -5.37 -0.91
C LEU A 256 0.24 -6.58 -1.19
N LEU A 257 1.10 -6.97 -0.24
CA LEU A 257 1.92 -8.17 -0.33
C LEU A 257 1.09 -9.45 -0.13
N ASP A 258 0.18 -9.47 0.83
CA ASP A 258 -0.67 -10.62 1.14
C ASP A 258 -1.71 -10.86 0.04
N GLY A 259 -2.24 -9.79 -0.57
CA GLY A 259 -3.13 -9.84 -1.73
C GLY A 259 -2.42 -10.11 -3.07
N TYR A 260 -1.09 -10.06 -3.13
CA TYR A 260 -0.35 -10.36 -4.35
C TYR A 260 -0.61 -11.81 -4.79
N LYS A 261 -1.23 -11.96 -5.96
CA LYS A 261 -1.80 -13.20 -6.50
C LYS A 261 -2.89 -13.85 -5.63
N HIS A 262 -3.78 -13.04 -5.07
CA HIS A 262 -4.95 -13.44 -4.26
C HIS A 262 -4.62 -14.00 -2.87
N TYR A 263 -5.13 -13.33 -1.83
CA TYR A 263 -4.87 -13.67 -0.43
C TYR A 263 -5.58 -14.98 -0.05
N SER A 264 -4.79 -16.06 -0.04
CA SER A 264 -5.28 -17.44 0.10
C SER A 264 -4.73 -18.17 1.33
N TYR A 265 -3.59 -17.70 1.85
CA TYR A 265 -2.84 -18.25 2.97
C TYR A 265 -1.83 -17.21 3.46
N GLU A 266 -1.29 -17.41 4.66
CA GLU A 266 -0.36 -16.47 5.27
C GLU A 266 1.09 -16.65 4.80
N LEU A 267 1.74 -15.53 4.46
CA LEU A 267 3.17 -15.47 4.17
C LEU A 267 4.02 -15.49 5.47
N PRO A 268 5.31 -15.89 5.41
CA PRO A 268 6.18 -15.89 6.59
C PRO A 268 6.27 -14.52 7.27
N ILE A 269 5.89 -14.44 8.55
CA ILE A 269 5.75 -13.20 9.32
C ILE A 269 6.93 -12.23 9.12
N TRP A 270 8.17 -12.74 9.11
CA TRP A 270 9.37 -11.92 8.97
C TRP A 270 9.42 -11.05 7.69
N ILE A 271 8.83 -11.52 6.58
CA ILE A 271 8.88 -10.79 5.30
C ILE A 271 7.70 -9.82 5.16
N ARG A 272 6.52 -10.15 5.73
CA ARG A 272 5.39 -9.21 5.89
C ARG A 272 5.83 -8.00 6.70
N GLU A 273 6.33 -8.26 7.91
CA GLU A 273 6.96 -7.28 8.80
C GLU A 273 8.10 -6.52 8.10
N GLY A 274 9.06 -7.24 7.52
CA GLY A 274 10.25 -6.62 6.92
C GLY A 274 9.91 -5.64 5.80
N ILE A 275 8.90 -5.96 4.98
CA ILE A 275 8.40 -5.09 3.90
C ILE A 275 7.53 -3.95 4.47
N GLY A 276 6.71 -4.20 5.49
CA GLY A 276 6.00 -3.16 6.25
C GLY A 276 6.94 -2.08 6.79
N HIS A 277 7.97 -2.48 7.53
CA HIS A 277 9.01 -1.57 8.03
C HIS A 277 9.83 -0.91 6.92
N LEU A 278 10.02 -1.57 5.77
CA LEU A 278 10.75 -0.97 4.65
C LEU A 278 10.00 0.25 4.11
N LEU A 279 8.72 0.09 3.76
CA LEU A 279 7.92 1.18 3.19
C LEU A 279 7.60 2.26 4.25
N GLU A 280 7.32 1.87 5.51
CA GLU A 280 7.14 2.85 6.59
C GLU A 280 8.36 3.76 6.76
N ARG A 281 9.57 3.18 6.71
CA ARG A 281 10.81 3.90 7.00
C ARG A 281 11.36 4.65 5.78
N GLU A 282 10.93 4.30 4.57
CA GLU A 282 11.03 5.18 3.38
C GLU A 282 10.17 6.46 3.53
N VAL A 283 9.01 6.37 4.21
CA VAL A 283 8.15 7.54 4.49
C VAL A 283 8.67 8.41 5.64
N SER A 284 9.18 7.81 6.72
CA SER A 284 10.01 8.45 7.75
C SER A 284 10.63 7.44 8.73
N PRO A 285 11.93 7.52 9.07
CA PRO A 285 12.57 6.57 9.98
C PRO A 285 12.32 6.84 11.47
N VAL A 286 11.47 7.82 11.85
CA VAL A 286 11.25 8.23 13.26
C VAL A 286 9.96 7.69 13.87
N PHE A 287 8.98 7.35 13.04
CA PHE A 287 7.79 6.60 13.42
C PHE A 287 8.04 5.12 13.15
N ASN A 288 7.43 4.24 13.95
CA ASN A 288 7.56 2.79 13.79
C ASN A 288 6.25 2.12 14.24
N THR A 289 5.64 1.35 13.35
CA THR A 289 4.44 0.54 13.58
C THR A 289 4.84 -0.90 13.90
N PHE A 290 4.06 -1.60 14.70
CA PHE A 290 4.30 -3.01 15.05
C PHE A 290 2.99 -3.76 15.04
N ASP A 291 2.97 -4.95 14.43
CA ASP A 291 1.87 -5.90 14.64
C ASP A 291 2.01 -6.58 16.01
N GLY A 292 0.90 -7.16 16.49
CA GLY A 292 0.87 -7.95 17.72
C GLY A 292 -0.28 -8.95 17.71
N ASP A 293 -0.12 -10.07 18.41
CA ASP A 293 -1.21 -11.04 18.62
C ASP A 293 -2.14 -10.57 19.75
N GLU A 294 -3.40 -11.02 19.75
CA GLU A 294 -4.35 -10.77 20.84
C GLU A 294 -3.77 -11.21 22.20
N GLY A 295 -3.70 -10.27 23.16
CA GLY A 295 -3.15 -10.53 24.49
C GLY A 295 -1.61 -10.58 24.56
N SER A 296 -0.89 -10.32 23.46
CA SER A 296 0.55 -10.07 23.49
C SER A 296 0.89 -8.71 24.11
N ALA A 297 2.16 -8.50 24.48
CA ALA A 297 2.63 -7.21 24.98
C ALA A 297 3.15 -6.37 23.80
N GLY A 298 2.41 -5.31 23.44
CA GLY A 298 2.72 -4.46 22.30
C GLY A 298 4.16 -3.91 22.32
N VAL A 299 4.87 -4.10 21.19
CA VAL A 299 6.23 -3.58 21.01
C VAL A 299 6.17 -2.09 20.71
N GLN A 300 7.05 -1.30 21.35
CA GLN A 300 7.17 0.14 21.11
C GLN A 300 8.63 0.60 21.18
N THR A 301 8.99 1.56 20.32
CA THR A 301 10.33 2.18 20.31
C THR A 301 10.29 3.58 19.71
N THR A 302 11.08 4.48 20.27
CA THR A 302 11.35 5.83 19.73
C THR A 302 12.70 5.93 19.02
N LYS A 303 13.38 4.78 18.81
CA LYS A 303 14.67 4.73 18.11
C LYS A 303 14.44 4.85 16.60
N SER A 304 15.19 5.76 15.96
CA SER A 304 15.19 5.92 14.51
C SER A 304 16.38 5.27 13.80
N ASP A 305 17.51 5.12 14.49
CA ASP A 305 18.74 4.47 13.99
C ASP A 305 18.66 2.94 14.12
N TRP A 306 17.82 2.31 13.29
CA TRP A 306 17.64 0.85 13.29
C TRP A 306 18.87 0.10 12.76
N LEU A 307 19.65 0.72 11.87
CA LEU A 307 20.92 0.15 11.42
C LEU A 307 21.92 0.07 12.58
N GLY A 308 22.07 1.14 13.36
CA GLY A 308 22.92 1.15 14.54
C GLY A 308 22.45 0.19 15.62
N GLU A 309 21.14 -0.03 15.79
CA GLU A 309 20.64 -1.11 16.67
C GLU A 309 20.94 -2.51 16.12
N THR A 310 20.75 -2.75 14.82
CA THR A 310 21.11 -4.03 14.18
C THR A 310 22.60 -4.33 14.37
N ARG A 311 23.48 -3.34 14.14
CA ARG A 311 24.92 -3.42 14.39
C ARG A 311 25.28 -3.68 15.87
N LYS A 312 24.46 -3.21 16.83
CA LYS A 312 24.63 -3.53 18.26
C LYS A 312 24.27 -4.99 18.57
N LEU A 313 23.29 -5.57 17.88
CA LEU A 313 22.92 -6.99 18.02
C LEU A 313 23.99 -7.90 17.39
N ILE A 314 24.56 -7.54 16.22
CA ILE A 314 25.75 -8.22 15.63
C ILE A 314 26.86 -8.33 16.68
N LYS A 315 27.23 -7.20 17.29
CA LYS A 315 28.39 -7.08 18.19
C LYS A 315 28.23 -7.82 19.53
N LYS A 316 27.08 -8.46 19.77
CA LYS A 316 26.80 -9.29 20.94
C LYS A 316 26.48 -10.76 20.61
N ASP A 317 26.39 -11.14 19.33
CA ASP A 317 25.85 -12.44 18.90
C ASP A 317 24.39 -12.69 19.33
N GLU A 318 23.58 -11.61 19.41
CA GLU A 318 22.15 -11.65 19.82
C GLU A 318 21.18 -11.81 18.64
N LEU A 319 21.65 -11.90 17.39
CA LEU A 319 20.79 -11.88 16.20
C LEU A 319 20.09 -13.21 15.90
N PRO A 320 18.83 -13.16 15.44
CA PRO A 320 18.13 -14.34 14.93
C PRO A 320 18.65 -14.71 13.53
N SER A 321 18.93 -15.99 13.31
CA SER A 321 19.23 -16.51 11.98
C SER A 321 17.97 -16.59 11.11
N MET A 322 18.14 -16.54 9.79
CA MET A 322 17.05 -16.70 8.82
C MET A 322 16.29 -18.02 9.05
N ALA A 323 17.00 -19.07 9.49
CA ALA A 323 16.42 -20.36 9.86
C ALA A 323 15.51 -20.34 11.11
N LYS A 324 15.67 -19.35 12.01
CA LYS A 324 14.72 -19.04 13.09
C LYS A 324 13.57 -18.18 12.56
N MET A 325 13.87 -17.07 11.89
CA MET A 325 12.87 -16.06 11.50
C MET A 325 11.79 -16.59 10.56
N VAL A 326 12.13 -17.50 9.65
CA VAL A 326 11.14 -18.15 8.76
C VAL A 326 10.16 -19.07 9.51
N ARG A 327 10.40 -19.40 10.79
CA ARG A 327 9.60 -20.34 11.59
C ARG A 327 8.63 -19.70 12.59
N LEU A 328 8.65 -18.37 12.73
CA LEU A 328 7.73 -17.62 13.60
C LEU A 328 6.27 -17.93 13.24
N ARG A 329 5.39 -18.04 14.25
CA ARG A 329 4.00 -18.50 14.10
C ARG A 329 2.95 -17.47 14.48
N GLY A 330 3.30 -16.48 15.30
CA GLY A 330 2.46 -15.33 15.65
C GLY A 330 3.33 -14.08 15.82
N TYR A 331 2.71 -12.92 15.77
CA TYR A 331 3.39 -11.64 15.92
C TYR A 331 3.91 -11.43 17.36
N GLY A 332 3.31 -12.08 18.36
CA GLY A 332 3.79 -12.13 19.73
C GLY A 332 5.10 -12.90 19.94
N GLU A 333 5.65 -13.56 18.90
CA GLU A 333 7.04 -14.04 18.91
C GLU A 333 8.07 -12.98 18.51
N LEU A 334 7.64 -11.82 17.97
CA LEU A 334 8.53 -10.72 17.60
C LEU A 334 8.87 -9.89 18.84
N ASP A 335 10.13 -9.93 19.25
CA ASP A 335 10.70 -8.93 20.12
C ASP A 335 11.27 -7.75 19.30
N LEU A 336 11.57 -6.63 19.96
CA LEU A 336 12.15 -5.46 19.30
C LEU A 336 13.44 -5.77 18.49
N PRO A 337 14.37 -6.63 18.96
CA PRO A 337 15.47 -7.16 18.13
C PRO A 337 15.03 -7.89 16.85
N LEU A 338 13.95 -8.67 16.88
CA LEU A 338 13.41 -9.36 15.70
C LEU A 338 12.88 -8.39 14.64
N HIS A 339 12.14 -7.32 15.01
CA HIS A 339 11.69 -6.32 14.04
C HIS A 339 12.87 -5.62 13.33
N PHE A 340 13.93 -5.26 14.08
CA PHE A 340 15.16 -4.70 13.50
C PHE A 340 15.81 -5.67 12.48
N ALA A 341 15.82 -6.97 12.79
CA ALA A 341 16.32 -8.00 11.87
C ALA A 341 15.41 -8.21 10.65
N CYS A 342 14.07 -8.14 10.80
CA CYS A 342 13.12 -8.28 9.70
C CYS A 342 13.30 -7.15 8.69
N TRP A 343 13.24 -5.91 9.16
CA TRP A 343 13.47 -4.70 8.37
C TRP A 343 14.82 -4.72 7.63
N SER A 344 15.93 -4.95 8.34
CA SER A 344 17.27 -4.88 7.74
C SER A 344 17.57 -6.03 6.77
N LYS A 345 16.88 -7.17 6.89
CA LYS A 345 16.95 -8.26 5.90
C LYS A 345 16.10 -7.97 4.65
N ALA A 346 14.91 -7.40 4.82
CA ALA A 346 14.08 -6.95 3.71
C ALA A 346 14.75 -5.79 2.93
N GLN A 347 15.34 -4.82 3.64
CA GLN A 347 16.11 -3.74 3.03
C GLN A 347 17.34 -4.28 2.27
N TYR A 348 18.10 -5.22 2.84
CA TYR A 348 19.21 -5.87 2.13
C TYR A 348 18.76 -6.53 0.81
N LEU A 349 17.63 -7.26 0.84
CA LEU A 349 17.07 -7.87 -0.36
C LEU A 349 16.61 -6.81 -1.39
N ALA A 350 15.94 -5.74 -0.96
CA ALA A 350 15.46 -4.69 -1.85
C ALA A 350 16.59 -3.86 -2.49
N GLU A 351 17.67 -3.58 -1.75
CA GLU A 351 18.78 -2.72 -2.21
C GLU A 351 19.87 -3.50 -2.98
N VAL A 352 20.11 -4.77 -2.62
CA VAL A 352 21.23 -5.56 -3.16
C VAL A 352 20.78 -6.67 -4.11
N HIS A 353 19.57 -7.21 -3.92
CA HIS A 353 19.04 -8.32 -4.72
C HIS A 353 17.57 -8.10 -5.16
N PRO A 354 17.16 -6.93 -5.69
CA PRO A 354 15.75 -6.63 -5.99
C PRO A 354 15.11 -7.67 -6.92
N ASP A 355 15.84 -8.07 -7.96
CA ASP A 355 15.47 -9.15 -8.89
C ASP A 355 15.23 -10.50 -8.21
N ALA A 356 15.87 -10.78 -7.08
CA ALA A 356 15.67 -12.01 -6.32
C ALA A 356 14.55 -11.83 -5.29
N LEU A 357 14.39 -10.65 -4.68
CA LEU A 357 13.26 -10.33 -3.81
C LEU A 357 11.94 -10.50 -4.55
N ALA A 358 11.80 -9.86 -5.72
CA ALA A 358 10.63 -9.96 -6.60
C ALA A 358 10.25 -11.43 -6.91
N LYS A 359 11.26 -12.25 -7.24
CA LYS A 359 11.08 -13.67 -7.58
C LYS A 359 10.82 -14.56 -6.34
N ILE A 360 11.43 -14.26 -5.19
CA ILE A 360 11.14 -14.96 -3.93
C ILE A 360 9.70 -14.68 -3.48
N LEU A 361 9.27 -13.42 -3.51
CA LEU A 361 7.87 -13.05 -3.25
C LEU A 361 6.94 -13.70 -4.28
N GLY A 362 7.33 -13.68 -5.56
CA GLY A 362 6.64 -14.34 -6.67
C GLY A 362 6.60 -15.88 -6.63
N ASP A 363 7.45 -16.54 -5.87
CA ASP A 363 7.42 -18.00 -5.68
C ASP A 363 6.71 -18.40 -4.36
N LEU A 364 6.56 -17.46 -3.43
CA LEU A 364 5.81 -17.66 -2.17
C LEU A 364 4.34 -17.27 -2.27
N THR A 365 3.96 -16.43 -3.24
CA THR A 365 2.58 -16.04 -3.53
C THR A 365 1.97 -16.87 -4.67
N GLY A 366 0.68 -17.19 -4.55
CA GLY A 366 -0.04 -17.99 -5.54
C GLY A 366 0.51 -19.41 -5.75
N LEU A 367 1.00 -20.04 -4.67
CA LEU A 367 1.26 -21.48 -4.62
C LEU A 367 -0.04 -22.25 -4.83
N LEU A 368 -0.01 -23.28 -5.69
CA LEU A 368 -1.14 -24.16 -5.98
C LEU A 368 -0.78 -25.62 -5.66
N SER A 369 -1.78 -26.39 -5.20
CA SER A 369 -1.70 -27.83 -5.03
C SER A 369 -1.78 -28.59 -6.37
N GLU A 370 -1.62 -29.92 -6.34
CA GLU A 370 -1.82 -30.79 -7.53
C GLU A 370 -3.24 -30.68 -8.12
N ASP A 371 -4.24 -30.30 -7.32
CA ASP A 371 -5.63 -30.04 -7.74
C ASP A 371 -5.86 -28.60 -8.26
N HIS A 372 -4.79 -27.80 -8.43
CA HIS A 372 -4.81 -26.38 -8.80
C HIS A 372 -5.55 -25.44 -7.81
N ILE A 373 -5.67 -25.84 -6.54
CA ILE A 373 -6.25 -25.03 -5.46
C ILE A 373 -5.13 -24.27 -4.75
N PRO A 374 -5.29 -22.99 -4.39
CA PRO A 374 -4.31 -22.26 -3.59
C PRO A 374 -3.94 -22.97 -2.28
N ASP A 375 -2.65 -23.20 -2.04
CA ASP A 375 -2.15 -23.95 -0.89
C ASP A 375 -0.83 -23.38 -0.35
N GLY A 376 -0.86 -22.91 0.91
CA GLY A 376 0.32 -22.43 1.64
C GLY A 376 1.06 -23.53 2.42
N SER A 377 0.71 -24.81 2.21
CA SER A 377 1.41 -25.93 2.87
C SER A 377 2.91 -25.93 2.52
N ASN A 378 3.72 -26.50 3.41
CA ASN A 378 5.18 -26.63 3.23
C ASN A 378 5.95 -25.31 2.95
N MET A 379 5.38 -24.14 3.27
CA MET A 379 5.98 -22.80 3.12
C MET A 379 7.47 -22.68 3.54
N LEU A 380 7.88 -23.43 4.58
CA LEU A 380 9.28 -23.45 5.07
C LEU A 380 10.29 -24.09 4.10
N ASP A 381 9.82 -24.94 3.19
CA ASP A 381 10.60 -25.61 2.16
C ASP A 381 10.53 -24.80 0.84
N HIS A 382 9.35 -24.29 0.44
CA HIS A 382 9.22 -23.33 -0.67
C HIS A 382 10.12 -22.10 -0.48
N HIS A 383 10.14 -21.51 0.72
CA HIS A 383 11.03 -20.38 1.05
C HIS A 383 12.52 -20.76 1.00
N ARG A 384 12.88 -22.03 1.22
CA ARG A 384 14.27 -22.48 1.12
C ARG A 384 14.67 -22.70 -0.33
N GLU A 385 13.77 -23.24 -1.14
CA GLU A 385 13.94 -23.42 -2.57
C GLU A 385 14.04 -22.07 -3.29
N ALA A 386 13.14 -21.12 -3.00
CA ALA A 386 13.19 -19.77 -3.55
C ALA A 386 14.52 -19.05 -3.24
N PHE A 387 15.02 -19.12 -2.01
CA PHE A 387 16.35 -18.60 -1.66
C PHE A 387 17.49 -19.30 -2.41
N GLN A 388 17.44 -20.64 -2.52
CA GLN A 388 18.47 -21.40 -3.21
C GLN A 388 18.45 -21.19 -4.74
N THR A 389 17.28 -20.94 -5.32
CA THR A 389 17.07 -20.70 -6.75
C THR A 389 17.43 -19.28 -7.16
N HIS A 390 16.95 -18.26 -6.44
CA HIS A 390 17.08 -16.85 -6.87
C HIS A 390 18.30 -16.11 -6.30
N LEU A 391 18.80 -16.50 -5.12
CA LEU A 391 20.03 -15.95 -4.54
C LEU A 391 21.24 -16.89 -4.73
N GLY A 392 21.01 -18.17 -5.02
CA GLY A 392 22.05 -19.20 -4.97
C GLY A 392 22.50 -19.56 -3.56
N MET A 393 21.79 -19.10 -2.52
CA MET A 393 22.24 -19.14 -1.12
C MET A 393 21.40 -20.07 -0.24
N THR A 394 22.07 -20.85 0.60
CA THR A 394 21.45 -21.37 1.82
C THR A 394 21.24 -20.26 2.85
N TYR A 395 20.33 -20.45 3.81
CA TYR A 395 20.07 -19.48 4.89
C TYR A 395 21.33 -19.02 5.64
N ALA A 396 22.31 -19.91 5.88
CA ALA A 396 23.56 -19.54 6.54
C ALA A 396 24.47 -18.66 5.66
N GLN A 397 24.45 -18.83 4.34
CA GLN A 397 25.17 -17.97 3.40
C GLN A 397 24.48 -16.61 3.28
N PHE A 398 23.14 -16.59 3.25
CA PHE A 398 22.36 -15.36 3.27
C PHE A 398 22.59 -14.55 4.55
N ASP A 399 22.52 -15.20 5.73
CA ASP A 399 22.85 -14.57 7.01
C ASP A 399 24.28 -13.98 6.99
N SER A 400 25.26 -14.72 6.45
CA SER A 400 26.65 -14.23 6.34
C SER A 400 26.81 -13.02 5.41
N ALA A 401 26.19 -13.05 4.22
CA ALA A 401 26.29 -11.97 3.24
C ALA A 401 25.52 -10.70 3.66
N TRP A 402 24.41 -10.88 4.38
CA TRP A 402 23.65 -9.81 5.02
C TRP A 402 24.47 -9.14 6.14
N LEU A 403 25.13 -9.92 7.01
CA LEU A 403 26.00 -9.38 8.06
C LEU A 403 27.15 -8.54 7.50
N GLU A 404 27.77 -8.96 6.39
CA GLU A 404 28.79 -8.18 5.69
C GLU A 404 28.23 -6.86 5.13
N TRP A 405 27.02 -6.88 4.56
CA TRP A 405 26.35 -5.66 4.09
C TRP A 405 25.98 -4.70 5.23
N VAL A 406 25.49 -5.19 6.38
CA VAL A 406 25.07 -4.32 7.50
C VAL A 406 26.21 -3.46 8.04
N GLU A 407 27.45 -3.99 8.13
CA GLU A 407 28.64 -3.21 8.54
C GLU A 407 29.28 -2.43 7.37
N SER A 408 28.70 -2.45 6.17
CA SER A 408 29.20 -1.73 4.98
C SER A 408 28.65 -0.30 4.86
N PRO A 409 29.31 0.59 4.08
CA PRO A 409 28.77 1.90 3.72
C PRO A 409 27.51 1.86 2.86
N ALA A 410 27.22 0.74 2.18
CA ALA A 410 26.01 0.61 1.35
C ALA A 410 24.75 0.55 2.21
N ALA A 411 24.81 -0.10 3.37
CA ALA A 411 23.70 -0.10 4.34
C ALA A 411 23.45 1.29 4.95
N GLU A 412 24.50 2.12 5.08
CA GLU A 412 24.37 3.51 5.54
C GLU A 412 23.67 4.38 4.50
N LEU A 413 24.04 4.26 3.21
CA LEU A 413 23.35 4.93 2.11
C LEU A 413 21.88 4.50 2.00
N ALA A 414 21.57 3.24 2.29
CA ALA A 414 20.20 2.74 2.33
C ALA A 414 19.33 3.39 3.45
N GLN A 415 19.94 4.04 4.46
CA GLN A 415 19.18 4.77 5.50
C GLN A 415 18.68 6.14 5.02
N THR A 416 19.25 6.69 3.95
CA THR A 416 18.77 7.93 3.33
C THR A 416 17.43 7.65 2.63
N PRO A 417 16.34 8.39 2.90
CA PRO A 417 15.08 8.24 2.18
C PRO A 417 15.28 8.44 0.67
N PRO A 418 14.61 7.68 -0.21
CA PRO A 418 14.79 7.77 -1.66
C PRO A 418 14.87 9.19 -2.26
N PRO A 419 13.98 10.16 -1.95
CA PRO A 419 14.07 11.52 -2.50
C PRO A 419 15.32 12.30 -2.06
N GLU A 420 15.97 11.93 -0.95
CA GLU A 420 17.23 12.53 -0.50
C GLU A 420 18.47 11.81 -1.09
N ARG A 421 18.30 10.65 -1.77
CA ARG A 421 19.37 9.98 -2.52
C ARG A 421 19.63 10.68 -3.86
N ASP A 422 18.58 11.04 -4.57
CA ASP A 422 18.65 11.60 -5.93
C ASP A 422 19.14 13.06 -5.98
N GLU A 423 19.07 13.84 -4.89
CA GLU A 423 19.72 15.17 -4.83
C GLU A 423 21.25 15.08 -5.05
N GLY A 424 21.86 13.91 -4.89
CA GLY A 424 23.27 13.65 -5.21
C GLY A 424 23.56 13.20 -6.65
N ILE A 425 22.55 12.75 -7.42
CA ILE A 425 22.74 12.12 -8.75
C ILE A 425 21.74 12.72 -9.75
N GLY A 426 22.16 13.77 -10.46
CA GLY A 426 21.29 14.58 -11.30
C GLY A 426 20.80 13.93 -12.61
N GLN A 427 19.80 13.04 -12.53
CA GLN A 427 18.70 12.93 -13.50
C GLN A 427 17.57 12.03 -12.96
N PRO A 428 16.28 12.42 -13.13
CA PRO A 428 15.18 11.54 -12.76
C PRO A 428 15.13 10.32 -13.67
N LEU A 429 14.85 9.16 -13.08
CA LEU A 429 14.38 7.98 -13.82
C LEU A 429 13.04 8.32 -14.52
N ARG A 430 12.78 7.67 -15.65
CA ARG A 430 11.67 7.95 -16.57
C ARG A 430 10.87 6.70 -16.86
#